data_AF-A0A0C2DWF9-F1
#
_entry.id   AF-A0A0C2DWF9-F1
#
_cell.length_a   1.000
_cell.length_b   1.000
_cell.length_c   1.000
_cell.angle_alpha   90.00
_cell.angle_beta   90.00
_cell.angle_gamma   90.00
#
_symmetry.space_group_name_H-M   'P 1'
#
loop_
_entity.id
_entity.type
_entity.pdbx_description
1 polymer ?
#
loop_
_entity_poly.entity_id
_entity_poly.type
_entity_poly.pdbx_seq_one_letter_code
_entity_poly.pdbx_strand_id
1 'polypeptide(L)'
;MSLFALPVFAHTIKKTMPAEERQTLLDIGAGPTVYSALCFRDVVKRVYLSDYLSKNLDILKAWRSHTSKYDWKPTIKVILRTEGVLPASDTHMEEVEERARAALKCGGILYANVHEDPVVPDMKGEQVNKAYVEAVK
;
A
#
# COMPACT_ATOMS: atom_id res chain seq x y z
N MET A 1 -0.31 16.00 -6.21
CA MET A 1 -1.78 16.00 -6.06
C MET A 1 -2.33 14.66 -5.54
N SER A 2 -1.67 13.50 -5.75
CA SER A 2 -2.16 12.18 -5.29
C SER A 2 -2.12 11.94 -3.78
N LEU A 3 -1.27 12.64 -3.02
CA LEU A 3 -1.11 12.43 -1.58
C LEU A 3 -2.42 12.62 -0.78
N PHE A 4 -3.33 13.46 -1.27
CA PHE A 4 -4.63 13.69 -0.63
C PHE A 4 -5.69 12.65 -1.04
N ALA A 5 -5.52 11.96 -2.16
CA ALA A 5 -6.52 11.04 -2.68
C ALA A 5 -6.44 9.66 -2.00
N LEU A 6 -5.24 9.16 -1.72
CA LEU A 6 -5.06 7.81 -1.15
C LEU A 6 -5.72 7.64 0.23
N PRO A 7 -5.58 8.57 1.20
CA PRO A 7 -6.32 8.46 2.47
C PRO A 7 -7.84 8.49 2.28
N VAL A 8 -8.34 9.25 1.29
CA VAL A 8 -9.77 9.31 0.97
C VAL A 8 -10.24 7.98 0.39
N PHE A 9 -9.50 7.37 -0.54
CA PHE A 9 -9.83 6.04 -1.07
C PHE A 9 -9.79 4.96 0.01
N ALA A 10 -8.77 4.98 0.87
CA ALA A 10 -8.66 4.10 2.02
C ALA A 10 -9.88 4.23 2.95
N HIS A 11 -10.31 5.45 3.25
CA HIS A 11 -11.50 5.72 4.05
C HIS A 11 -12.78 5.21 3.36
N THR A 12 -12.98 5.53 2.08
CA THR A 12 -14.14 5.10 1.31
C THR A 12 -14.23 3.58 1.29
N ILE A 13 -13.16 2.88 0.91
CA ILE A 13 -13.12 1.40 0.88
C ILE A 13 -13.44 0.81 2.26
N LYS A 14 -12.85 1.37 3.34
CA LYS A 14 -13.12 0.90 4.71
C LYS A 14 -14.60 1.05 5.10
N LYS A 15 -15.28 2.08 4.59
CA LYS A 15 -16.69 2.38 4.89
C LYS A 15 -17.67 1.61 4.00
N THR A 16 -17.33 1.39 2.74
CA THR A 16 -18.25 0.82 1.74
C THR A 16 -18.06 -0.68 1.52
N MET A 17 -16.91 -1.24 1.90
CA MET A 17 -16.61 -2.67 1.68
C MET A 17 -16.43 -3.42 3.02
N PRO A 18 -17.12 -4.57 3.18
CA PRO A 18 -16.89 -5.50 4.28
C PRO A 18 -15.42 -5.95 4.36
N ALA A 19 -14.97 -6.31 5.56
CA ALA A 19 -13.56 -6.63 5.78
C ALA A 19 -13.08 -7.80 4.91
N GLU A 20 -13.91 -8.83 4.77
CA GLU A 20 -13.72 -10.03 3.96
C GLU A 20 -13.50 -9.74 2.45
N GLU A 21 -13.98 -8.60 1.95
CA GLU A 21 -13.83 -8.20 0.54
C GLU A 21 -12.59 -7.34 0.29
N ARG A 22 -11.97 -6.79 1.34
CA ARG A 22 -10.78 -5.91 1.25
C ARG A 22 -9.52 -6.56 1.84
N GLN A 23 -9.20 -7.78 1.40
CA GLN A 23 -8.05 -8.52 1.93
C GLN A 23 -6.69 -8.01 1.44
N THR A 24 -6.61 -7.61 0.17
CA THR A 24 -5.34 -7.35 -0.52
C THR A 24 -5.41 -6.04 -1.32
N LEU A 25 -4.32 -5.28 -1.29
CA LEU A 25 -4.06 -4.16 -2.20
C LEU A 25 -2.81 -4.47 -3.03
N LEU A 26 -2.89 -4.28 -4.35
CA LEU A 26 -1.74 -4.28 -5.27
C LEU A 26 -1.58 -2.89 -5.88
N ASP A 27 -0.46 -2.24 -5.59
CA ASP A 27 -0.06 -0.96 -6.16
C ASP A 27 0.87 -1.20 -7.35
N ILE A 28 0.42 -0.83 -8.55
CA ILE A 28 1.18 -0.96 -9.80
C ILE A 28 1.83 0.37 -10.13
N GLY A 29 3.17 0.41 -10.12
CA GLY A 29 3.93 1.64 -10.35
C GLY A 29 4.07 2.49 -9.10
N ALA A 30 4.33 1.86 -7.94
CA ALA A 30 4.53 2.52 -6.66
C ALA A 30 5.76 3.46 -6.66
N GLY A 31 6.69 3.26 -7.59
CA GLY A 31 7.98 3.94 -7.61
C GLY A 31 8.78 3.64 -6.33
N PRO A 32 9.62 4.58 -5.86
CA PRO A 32 10.36 4.42 -4.61
C PRO A 32 9.53 4.81 -3.36
N THR A 33 8.20 4.86 -3.47
CA THR A 33 7.33 5.48 -2.46
C THR A 33 6.42 4.46 -1.75
N VAL A 34 6.04 4.76 -0.51
CA VAL A 34 5.27 3.84 0.36
C VAL A 34 3.90 4.39 0.75
N TYR A 35 3.40 5.40 0.02
CA TYR A 35 2.16 6.10 0.34
C TYR A 35 0.96 5.15 0.45
N SER A 36 0.83 4.20 -0.48
CA SER A 36 -0.25 3.22 -0.47
C SER A 36 -0.18 2.31 0.75
N ALA A 37 1.02 1.84 1.12
CA ALA A 37 1.20 1.05 2.35
C ALA A 37 0.82 1.86 3.60
N LEU A 38 1.21 3.13 3.67
CA LEU A 38 0.85 4.01 4.77
C LEU A 38 -0.65 4.24 4.85
N CYS A 39 -1.33 4.58 3.75
CA CYS A 39 -2.75 4.92 3.76
C CYS A 39 -3.66 3.70 4.01
N PHE A 40 -3.27 2.52 3.51
CA PHE A 40 -4.11 1.31 3.56
C PHE A 40 -3.75 0.33 4.68
N ARG A 41 -2.78 0.68 5.55
CA ARG A 41 -2.31 -0.15 6.67
C ARG A 41 -3.40 -0.76 7.57
N ASP A 42 -4.52 -0.06 7.73
CA ASP A 42 -5.68 -0.47 8.55
C ASP A 42 -6.92 -0.83 7.73
N VAL A 43 -6.77 -0.91 6.41
CA VAL A 43 -7.85 -1.15 5.44
C VAL A 43 -7.71 -2.52 4.81
N VAL A 44 -6.49 -2.98 4.55
CA VAL A 44 -6.23 -4.30 3.96
C VAL A 44 -5.27 -5.11 4.83
N LYS A 45 -5.27 -6.44 4.66
CA LYS A 45 -4.34 -7.32 5.40
C LYS A 45 -2.98 -7.43 4.71
N ARG A 46 -2.96 -7.32 3.38
CA ARG A 46 -1.75 -7.50 2.57
C ARG A 46 -1.61 -6.34 1.60
N VAL A 47 -0.43 -5.74 1.58
CA VAL A 47 -0.06 -4.73 0.58
C VAL A 47 1.04 -5.29 -0.28
N TYR A 48 0.86 -5.21 -1.59
CA TYR A 48 1.88 -5.45 -2.59
C TYR A 48 2.25 -4.11 -3.23
N LEU A 49 3.52 -3.73 -3.14
CA LEU A 49 4.05 -2.59 -3.90
C LEU A 49 4.83 -3.14 -5.09
N SER A 50 4.56 -2.64 -6.29
CA SER A 50 5.25 -3.10 -7.48
C SER A 50 5.71 -1.97 -8.37
N ASP A 51 6.80 -2.19 -9.07
CA ASP A 51 7.40 -1.20 -9.97
C ASP A 51 8.24 -1.90 -11.05
N TYR A 52 8.47 -1.19 -12.15
CA TYR A 52 9.29 -1.67 -13.26
C TYR A 52 10.79 -1.52 -12.98
N LEU A 53 11.22 -0.47 -12.27
CA LEU A 53 12.64 -0.20 -12.07
C LEU A 53 13.15 -0.93 -10.82
N SER A 54 14.14 -1.81 -11.00
CA SER A 54 14.80 -2.53 -9.89
C SER A 54 15.31 -1.59 -8.79
N LYS A 55 15.83 -0.41 -9.16
CA LYS A 55 16.26 0.62 -8.20
C LYS A 55 15.16 1.11 -7.27
N ASN A 56 13.93 1.26 -7.78
CA ASN A 56 12.78 1.62 -6.95
C ASN A 56 12.44 0.49 -5.99
N LEU A 57 12.42 -0.75 -6.48
CA LEU A 57 12.18 -1.94 -5.66
C LEU A 57 13.22 -2.06 -4.53
N ASP A 58 14.49 -1.73 -4.79
CA ASP A 58 15.54 -1.79 -3.77
C ASP A 58 15.36 -0.73 -2.67
N ILE A 59 14.88 0.47 -3.03
CA ILE A 59 14.49 1.50 -2.05
C ILE A 59 13.32 1.00 -1.18
N LEU A 60 12.31 0.39 -1.79
CA LEU A 60 11.18 -0.21 -1.06
C LEU A 60 11.63 -1.34 -0.13
N LYS A 61 12.56 -2.20 -0.58
CA LYS A 61 13.13 -3.28 0.25
C LYS A 61 13.93 -2.70 1.42
N ALA A 62 14.74 -1.68 1.17
CA ALA A 62 15.49 -0.99 2.22
C ALA A 62 14.55 -0.34 3.24
N TRP A 63 13.47 0.28 2.78
CA TRP A 63 12.43 0.77 3.67
C TRP A 63 11.84 -0.38 4.47
N ARG A 64 11.30 -1.43 3.85
CA ARG A 64 10.70 -2.60 4.54
C ARG A 64 11.62 -3.23 5.60
N SER A 65 12.93 -3.22 5.37
CA SER A 65 13.96 -3.80 6.25
C SER A 65 14.58 -2.82 7.25
N HIS A 66 14.05 -1.60 7.40
CA HIS A 66 14.58 -0.55 8.29
C HIS A 66 16.01 -0.09 7.97
N THR A 67 16.48 -0.30 6.74
CA THR A 67 17.79 0.14 6.29
C THR A 67 17.74 1.41 5.43
N SER A 68 16.53 1.91 5.12
CA SER A 68 16.33 3.22 4.48
C SER A 68 16.66 4.36 5.43
N LYS A 69 17.28 5.41 4.91
CA LYS A 69 17.60 6.66 5.64
C LYS A 69 16.54 7.75 5.49
N TYR A 70 15.54 7.53 4.64
CA TYR A 70 14.53 8.55 4.37
C TYR A 70 13.54 8.62 5.54
N ASP A 71 13.37 9.82 6.10
CA ASP A 71 12.40 10.07 7.17
C ASP A 71 10.99 10.28 6.60
N TRP A 72 10.10 9.32 6.90
CA TRP A 72 8.71 9.37 6.48
C TRP A 72 7.79 10.13 7.45
N LYS A 73 8.26 10.53 8.65
CA LYS A 73 7.43 11.23 9.65
C LYS A 73 6.71 12.47 9.11
N PRO A 74 7.33 13.37 8.32
CA PRO A 74 6.63 14.52 7.75
C PRO A 74 5.46 14.10 6.85
N THR A 75 5.63 13.04 6.08
CA THR A 75 4.57 12.49 5.21
C THR A 75 3.46 11.86 6.06
N ILE A 76 3.82 11.04 7.04
CA ILE A 76 2.88 10.37 7.93
C ILE A 76 2.03 11.41 8.67
N LYS A 77 2.62 12.52 9.10
CA LYS A 77 1.90 13.63 9.71
C LYS A 77 0.81 14.22 8.80
N VAL A 78 1.08 14.35 7.50
CA VAL A 78 0.08 14.82 6.53
C VAL A 78 -1.03 13.78 6.32
N ILE A 79 -0.68 12.49 6.27
CA ILE A 79 -1.64 11.39 6.15
C ILE A 79 -2.57 11.38 7.38
N LEU A 80 -2.01 11.37 8.59
CA LEU A 80 -2.76 11.39 9.85
C LEU A 80 -3.68 12.61 9.96
N ARG A 81 -3.22 13.79 9.52
CA ARG A 81 -4.06 14.98 9.44
C ARG A 81 -5.27 14.78 8.54
N THR A 82 -5.07 14.13 7.39
CA THR A 82 -6.15 13.85 6.42
C THR A 82 -7.11 12.78 6.97
N GLU A 83 -6.62 11.88 7.81
CA GLU A 83 -7.40 10.87 8.52
C GLU A 83 -8.12 11.42 9.78
N GLY A 84 -7.96 12.71 10.10
CA GLY A 84 -8.61 13.36 11.24
C GLY A 84 -7.88 13.20 12.58
N VAL A 85 -6.63 12.75 12.58
CA VAL A 85 -5.81 12.56 13.78
C VAL A 85 -4.86 13.75 13.96
N LEU A 86 -5.13 14.61 14.95
CA LEU A 86 -4.19 15.64 15.44
C LEU A 86 -4.35 15.91 16.95
N PRO A 87 -3.24 16.19 17.66
CA PRO A 87 -1.85 16.14 17.20
C PRO A 87 -1.31 14.70 17.12
N ALA A 88 -0.44 14.42 16.15
CA ALA A 88 0.27 13.14 16.05
C ALA A 88 1.60 13.22 16.82
N SER A 89 1.81 12.34 17.79
CA SER A 89 3.09 12.16 18.47
C SER A 89 4.07 11.38 17.60
N ASP A 90 5.37 11.49 17.89
CA ASP A 90 6.41 10.73 17.21
C ASP A 90 6.20 9.22 17.33
N THR A 91 5.84 8.74 18.53
CA THR A 91 5.51 7.32 18.77
C THR A 91 4.34 6.86 17.90
N HIS A 92 3.29 7.68 17.74
CA HIS A 92 2.17 7.31 16.88
C HIS A 92 2.61 7.25 15.40
N MET A 93 3.46 8.17 14.95
CA MET A 93 3.97 8.12 13.57
C MET A 93 4.84 6.87 13.33
N GLU A 94 5.64 6.47 14.31
CA GLU A 94 6.42 5.22 14.27
C GLU A 94 5.50 3.99 14.20
N GLU A 95 4.45 3.92 15.02
CA GLU A 95 3.45 2.84 14.98
C GLU A 95 2.71 2.77 13.63
N VAL A 96 2.43 3.91 13.00
CA VAL A 96 1.85 3.97 11.66
C VAL A 96 2.80 3.36 10.63
N GLU A 97 4.08 3.75 10.67
CA GLU A 97 5.08 3.23 9.76
C GLU A 97 5.29 1.71 9.94
N GLU A 98 5.30 1.23 11.18
CA GLU A 98 5.44 -0.19 11.50
C GLU A 98 4.26 -1.03 11.04
N ARG A 99 3.03 -0.54 11.21
CA ARG A 99 1.84 -1.24 10.68
C ARG A 99 1.85 -1.30 9.15
N ALA A 100 2.28 -0.22 8.50
CA ALA A 100 2.45 -0.21 7.05
C ALA A 100 3.52 -1.22 6.59
N ARG A 101 4.66 -1.29 7.30
CA ARG A 101 5.68 -2.33 7.05
C ARG A 101 5.12 -3.73 7.28
N ALA A 102 4.34 -3.95 8.33
CA ALA A 102 3.73 -5.25 8.62
C ALA A 102 2.77 -5.69 7.50
N ALA A 103 1.91 -4.78 7.03
CA ALA A 103 1.02 -5.05 5.89
C ALA A 103 1.80 -5.38 4.61
N LEU A 104 2.92 -4.69 4.36
CA LEU A 104 3.82 -4.98 3.23
C LEU A 104 4.57 -6.32 3.40
N LYS A 105 4.94 -6.70 4.63
CA LYS A 105 5.55 -8.02 4.93
C LYS A 105 4.55 -9.16 4.72
N CYS A 106 3.26 -8.94 4.97
CA CYS A 106 2.18 -9.89 4.71
C CYS A 106 1.83 -10.03 3.21
N GLY A 107 2.22 -9.05 2.39
CA GLY A 107 2.15 -9.09 0.92
C GLY A 107 3.54 -9.21 0.32
N GLY A 108 4.03 -8.19 -0.39
CA GLY A 108 5.33 -8.25 -1.05
C GLY A 108 5.77 -7.00 -1.80
N ILE A 109 7.00 -7.05 -2.31
CA ILE A 109 7.55 -6.05 -3.24
C ILE A 109 7.85 -6.79 -4.53
N LEU A 110 7.16 -6.45 -5.62
CA LEU A 110 7.12 -7.24 -6.85
C LEU A 110 7.61 -6.45 -8.05
N TYR A 111 8.18 -7.14 -9.03
CA TYR A 111 8.42 -6.56 -10.35
C TYR A 111 7.09 -6.47 -11.12
N ALA A 112 6.87 -5.33 -11.79
CA ALA A 112 5.72 -5.16 -12.66
C ALA A 112 6.13 -4.53 -14.00
N ASN A 113 5.64 -5.11 -15.11
CA ASN A 113 5.75 -4.53 -16.44
C ASN A 113 4.36 -4.45 -17.07
N VAL A 114 3.79 -3.23 -17.12
CA VAL A 114 2.45 -2.98 -17.67
C VAL A 114 2.35 -3.21 -19.19
N HIS A 115 3.47 -3.45 -19.86
CA HIS A 115 3.53 -3.80 -21.29
C HIS A 115 3.55 -5.31 -21.54
N GLU A 116 3.60 -6.14 -20.50
CA GLU A 116 3.62 -7.60 -20.59
C GLU A 116 2.33 -8.22 -20.03
N ASP A 117 2.03 -9.45 -20.46
CA ASP A 117 0.98 -10.29 -19.89
C ASP A 117 1.60 -11.60 -19.36
N PRO A 118 1.57 -11.85 -18.03
CA PRO A 118 0.95 -11.02 -16.99
C PRO A 118 1.79 -9.80 -16.59
N VAL A 119 1.10 -8.72 -16.19
CA VAL A 119 1.74 -7.46 -15.71
C VAL A 119 2.67 -7.70 -14.51
N VAL A 120 2.27 -8.60 -13.60
CA VAL A 120 3.06 -9.01 -12.44
C VAL A 120 3.31 -10.52 -12.55
N PRO A 121 4.47 -10.95 -13.08
CA PRO A 121 4.79 -12.37 -13.30
C PRO A 121 4.64 -13.24 -12.06
N ASP A 122 5.00 -12.73 -10.89
CA ASP A 122 4.95 -13.45 -9.62
C ASP A 122 3.51 -13.76 -9.16
N MET A 123 2.50 -13.07 -9.70
CA MET A 123 1.08 -13.26 -9.39
C MET A 123 0.33 -14.01 -10.50
N LYS A 124 1.06 -14.69 -11.40
CA LYS A 124 0.44 -15.43 -12.50
C LYS A 124 -0.52 -16.50 -11.97
N GLY A 125 -1.80 -16.41 -12.36
CA GLY A 125 -2.84 -17.35 -11.95
C GLY A 125 -3.56 -16.96 -10.64
N GLU A 126 -3.11 -15.92 -9.95
CA GLU A 126 -3.86 -15.33 -8.83
C GLU A 126 -4.90 -14.36 -9.39
N GLN A 127 -6.17 -14.77 -9.43
CA GLN A 127 -7.29 -13.84 -9.61
C GLN A 127 -8.00 -13.63 -8.28
N VAL A 128 -8.30 -12.37 -7.96
CA VAL A 128 -9.24 -12.05 -6.89
C VAL A 128 -10.60 -12.58 -7.33
N ASN A 129 -11.01 -13.68 -6.68
CA ASN A 129 -12.30 -14.37 -6.74
C ASN A 129 -13.24 -13.94 -7.90
N LYS A 130 -13.26 -14.72 -9.00
CA LYS A 130 -14.15 -14.47 -10.17
C LYS A 130 -15.63 -14.32 -9.81
N ALA A 131 -16.06 -14.88 -8.67
CA ALA A 131 -17.45 -14.83 -8.19
C ALA A 131 -17.99 -13.39 -8.01
N TYR A 132 -17.14 -12.40 -7.72
CA TYR A 132 -17.58 -11.01 -7.53
C TYR A 132 -17.70 -10.24 -8.86
N VAL A 133 -16.91 -10.61 -9.88
CA VAL A 133 -16.88 -9.89 -11.17
C VAL A 133 -18.08 -10.27 -12.05
N GLU A 134 -18.59 -11.49 -11.91
CA GLU A 134 -19.80 -11.95 -12.62
C GLU A 134 -21.10 -11.45 -11.98
N ALA A 135 -21.10 -11.08 -10.70
CA ALA A 135 -22.28 -10.55 -10.00
C ALA A 135 -22.59 -9.06 -10.31
N VAL A 136 -21.71 -8.36 -11.02
CA VAL A 136 -21.82 -6.93 -11.34
C VAL A 136 -21.95 -6.69 -12.87
N LYS A 137 -22.25 -7.75 -13.64
CA LYS A 137 -22.66 -7.67 -15.05
C LYS A 137 -24.14 -8.01 -15.18
#